data_AF-A0A084SZW7-F1
#
_entry.id   AF-A0A084SZW7-F1
#
_cell.length_a   1.000
_cell.length_b   1.000
_cell.length_c   1.000
_cell.angle_alpha   90.00
_cell.angle_beta   90.00
_cell.angle_gamma   90.00
#
_symmetry.space_group_name_H-M   'P 1'
#
loop_
_entity.id
_entity.type
_entity.pdbx_description
1 polymer ?
#
loop_
_entity_poly.entity_id
_entity_poly.type
_entity_poly.pdbx_seq_one_letter_code
_entity_poly.pdbx_strand_id
1 'polypeptide(L)'
;MPYEFFLGNAAHRLIAYMYGVNHPGNQVFYNTKPIVDVLQGRKIGDPSRLLPNERNLRPDITDVTDVTALYVFEIKPWNDQGLQEGRQEMRTYLAALNRAVVPEAIFSGGTDFRGEVLIRFARGQYIWRLEWQTTEPGVVQYRWTRSQHRFESEVAAYEAGQWVELTEQEMKQYGGWVGQAVEGMVSRRERLATFSGAVGVVIEVVGNAATGFFSGAIFGRMGSGSGAQQPPTQGGGQVIPFPARPPPTAPPAQVPAAAGMSLPP
;
A
#
# COMPACT_ATOMS: atom_id res chain seq x y z
N MET A 1 -6.34 4.30 21.51
CA MET A 1 -5.04 4.96 21.20
C MET A 1 -3.85 4.00 20.96
N PRO A 2 -4.01 2.69 20.65
CA PRO A 2 -2.94 1.95 19.92
C PRO A 2 -3.26 1.66 18.45
N TYR A 3 -4.54 1.53 18.09
CA TYR A 3 -4.94 0.92 16.81
C TYR A 3 -4.91 1.85 15.59
N GLU A 4 -5.26 3.13 15.75
CA GLU A 4 -5.16 4.14 14.68
C GLU A 4 -3.70 4.30 14.22
N PHE A 5 -2.78 4.25 15.19
CA PHE A 5 -1.34 4.25 14.92
C PHE A 5 -0.91 3.03 14.09
N PHE A 6 -1.41 1.83 14.39
CA PHE A 6 -1.07 0.65 13.60
C PHE A 6 -1.63 0.69 12.17
N LEU A 7 -2.90 1.08 12.01
CA LEU A 7 -3.52 1.19 10.69
C LEU A 7 -2.94 2.33 9.86
N GLY A 8 -2.60 3.44 10.50
CA GLY A 8 -1.93 4.56 9.86
C GLY A 8 -0.54 4.18 9.38
N ASN A 9 0.30 3.63 10.25
CA ASN A 9 1.63 3.17 9.85
C ASN A 9 1.58 2.11 8.74
N ALA A 10 0.63 1.18 8.82
CA ALA A 10 0.40 0.18 7.78
C ALA A 10 0.04 0.83 6.43
N ALA A 11 -0.85 1.83 6.44
CA ALA A 11 -1.22 2.56 5.23
C ALA A 11 -0.01 3.31 4.64
N HIS A 12 0.69 4.12 5.44
CA HIS A 12 1.86 4.87 4.98
C HIS A 12 2.91 3.95 4.37
N ARG A 13 3.24 2.86 5.06
CA ARG A 13 4.26 1.90 4.59
C ARG A 13 3.84 1.20 3.31
N LEU A 14 2.58 0.78 3.20
CA LEU A 14 2.10 0.08 2.01
C LEU A 14 2.01 1.01 0.80
N ILE A 15 1.49 2.23 0.99
CA ILE A 15 1.36 3.23 -0.08
C ILE A 15 2.75 3.65 -0.57
N ALA A 16 3.69 3.92 0.33
CA ALA A 16 5.07 4.25 -0.03
C ALA A 16 5.78 3.11 -0.78
N TYR A 17 5.59 1.87 -0.34
CA TYR A 17 6.10 0.69 -1.03
C TYR A 17 5.50 0.57 -2.44
N MET A 18 4.18 0.72 -2.58
CA MET A 18 3.50 0.66 -3.88
C MET A 18 3.94 1.78 -4.82
N TYR A 19 4.25 2.97 -4.30
CA TYR A 19 4.83 4.04 -5.09
C TYR A 19 6.17 3.61 -5.69
N GLY A 20 7.10 3.12 -4.87
CA GLY A 20 8.42 2.70 -5.36
C GLY A 20 8.35 1.54 -6.35
N VAL A 21 7.43 0.60 -6.13
CA VAL A 21 7.17 -0.51 -7.04
C VAL A 21 6.64 -0.05 -8.41
N ASN A 22 5.78 0.96 -8.43
CA ASN A 22 5.24 1.53 -9.68
C ASN A 22 6.25 2.47 -10.38
N HIS A 23 7.34 2.83 -9.71
CA HIS A 23 8.37 3.72 -10.21
C HIS A 23 9.78 3.12 -9.99
N PRO A 24 10.09 1.94 -10.56
CA PRO A 24 11.30 1.19 -10.22
C PRO A 24 12.61 1.85 -10.69
N GLY A 25 12.53 2.79 -11.64
CA GLY A 25 13.67 3.58 -12.11
C GLY A 25 13.88 4.87 -11.31
N ASN A 26 12.93 5.22 -10.44
CA ASN A 26 12.93 6.48 -9.74
C ASN A 26 13.76 6.40 -8.47
N GLN A 27 14.41 7.52 -8.12
CA GLN A 27 15.05 7.62 -6.81
C GLN A 27 14.08 8.22 -5.82
N VAL A 28 13.58 7.35 -4.93
CA VAL A 28 12.56 7.71 -3.95
C VAL A 28 13.13 7.64 -2.54
N PHE A 29 12.87 8.67 -1.75
CA PHE A 29 13.12 8.74 -0.32
C PHE A 29 11.79 8.66 0.44
N TYR A 30 11.80 8.05 1.61
CA TYR A 30 10.62 7.85 2.46
C TYR A 30 10.80 8.56 3.81
N ASN A 31 9.75 8.64 4.62
CA ASN A 31 9.75 9.33 5.93
C ASN A 31 10.80 8.88 6.98
N THR A 32 11.59 7.84 6.69
CA THR A 32 12.79 7.51 7.48
C THR A 32 13.98 8.42 7.19
N LYS A 33 13.93 9.17 6.08
CA LYS A 33 14.99 10.06 5.59
C LYS A 33 14.56 11.52 5.73
N PRO A 34 15.30 12.34 6.50
CA PRO A 34 15.02 13.76 6.60
C PRO A 34 15.39 14.50 5.30
N ILE A 35 14.79 15.68 5.06
CA ILE A 35 15.03 16.46 3.83
C ILE A 35 16.50 16.88 3.65
N VAL A 36 17.28 16.99 4.73
CA VAL A 36 18.74 17.21 4.63
C VAL A 36 19.43 16.08 3.86
N ASP A 37 19.06 14.82 4.12
CA ASP A 37 19.62 13.66 3.45
C ASP A 37 19.16 13.59 1.98
N VAL A 38 17.92 13.99 1.71
CA VAL A 38 17.35 14.05 0.35
C VAL A 38 18.17 15.00 -0.53
N LEU A 39 18.42 16.22 -0.03
CA LEU A 39 19.19 17.25 -0.75
C LEU A 39 20.64 16.81 -1.01
N GLN A 40 21.25 16.15 -0.02
CA GLN A 40 22.63 15.65 -0.12
C GLN A 40 22.75 14.45 -1.07
N GLY A 41 21.77 13.55 -1.08
CA GLY A 41 21.84 12.27 -1.78
C GLY A 41 22.12 12.37 -3.28
N ARG A 42 21.60 13.41 -3.95
CA ARG A 42 21.85 13.69 -5.37
C ARG A 42 22.63 14.99 -5.61
N LYS A 43 23.08 15.66 -4.53
CA LYS A 43 23.62 17.03 -4.60
C LYS A 43 22.65 17.98 -5.34
N ILE A 44 21.36 17.80 -5.13
CA ILE A 44 20.28 18.59 -5.77
C ILE A 44 20.01 19.90 -5.04
N GLY A 45 20.74 20.18 -3.97
CA GLY A 45 20.62 21.43 -3.25
C GLY A 45 21.73 21.65 -2.22
N ASP A 46 21.61 22.75 -1.51
CA ASP A 46 22.48 23.18 -0.44
C ASP A 46 21.72 23.15 0.90
N PRO A 47 21.93 22.13 1.73
CA PRO A 47 21.28 22.01 3.04
C PRO A 47 21.61 23.15 4.01
N SER A 48 22.65 23.95 3.77
CA SER A 48 22.96 25.11 4.61
C SER A 48 21.87 26.19 4.52
N ARG A 49 21.06 26.18 3.45
CA ARG A 49 19.92 27.07 3.22
C ARG A 49 18.66 26.66 3.97
N LEU A 50 18.63 25.47 4.57
CA LEU A 50 17.55 25.03 5.46
C LEU A 50 17.67 25.70 6.84
N LEU A 51 16.54 26.12 7.41
CA LEU A 51 16.47 26.56 8.80
C LEU A 51 16.73 25.39 9.75
N PRO A 52 17.23 25.65 10.98
CA PRO A 52 17.56 24.58 11.93
C PRO A 52 16.41 23.59 12.19
N ASN A 53 15.17 24.07 12.27
CA ASN A 53 13.99 23.24 12.50
C ASN A 53 13.51 22.48 11.24
N GLU A 54 13.92 22.91 10.04
CA GLU A 54 13.50 22.28 8.78
C GLU A 54 14.33 21.05 8.44
N ARG A 55 15.59 20.98 8.91
CA ARG A 55 16.52 19.90 8.57
C ARG A 55 15.98 18.51 8.85
N ASN A 56 15.12 18.37 9.86
CA ASN A 56 14.55 17.09 10.30
C ASN A 56 13.16 16.79 9.72
N LEU A 57 12.62 17.66 8.85
CA LEU A 57 11.35 17.40 8.17
C LEU A 57 11.45 16.12 7.34
N ARG A 58 10.37 15.34 7.30
CA ARG A 58 10.33 13.99 6.71
C ARG A 58 9.01 13.82 5.96
N PRO A 59 8.93 14.26 4.69
CA PRO A 59 7.80 13.94 3.85
C PRO A 59 7.64 12.42 3.72
N ASP A 60 6.41 11.95 3.56
CA ASP A 60 6.14 10.51 3.42
C ASP A 60 6.82 9.90 2.20
N ILE A 61 6.77 10.60 1.06
CA ILE A 61 7.43 10.19 -0.18
C ILE A 61 8.08 11.43 -0.79
N THR A 62 9.35 11.32 -1.16
CA THR A 62 10.06 12.33 -1.95
C THR A 62 10.73 11.66 -3.15
N ASP A 63 10.26 11.97 -4.35
CA ASP A 63 10.82 11.48 -5.60
C ASP A 63 11.78 12.51 -6.20
N VAL A 64 13.01 12.09 -6.48
CA VAL A 64 14.07 12.95 -7.03
C VAL A 64 14.75 12.34 -8.25
N THR A 65 13.96 11.70 -9.11
CA THR A 65 14.46 10.96 -10.29
C THR A 65 15.37 11.78 -11.19
N ASP A 66 14.99 13.03 -11.48
CA ASP A 66 15.84 14.02 -12.15
C ASP A 66 15.55 15.43 -11.64
N VAL A 67 16.37 16.41 -12.04
CA VAL A 67 16.25 17.81 -11.59
C VAL A 67 14.98 18.52 -12.10
N THR A 68 14.29 17.94 -13.10
CA THR A 68 13.06 18.47 -13.70
C THR A 68 11.79 17.80 -13.14
N ALA A 69 11.92 16.67 -12.46
CA ALA A 69 10.84 15.86 -11.91
C ALA A 69 11.09 15.61 -10.42
N LEU A 70 10.81 16.63 -9.61
CA LEU A 70 10.95 16.59 -8.16
C LEU A 70 9.56 16.65 -7.51
N TYR A 71 9.15 15.55 -6.89
CA TYR A 71 7.82 15.42 -6.31
C TYR A 71 7.86 15.11 -4.83
N VAL A 72 6.93 15.69 -4.09
CA VAL A 72 6.71 15.41 -2.68
C VAL A 72 5.27 14.95 -2.49
N PHE A 73 5.09 13.94 -1.64
CA PHE A 73 3.78 13.50 -1.17
C PHE A 73 3.76 13.37 0.35
N GLU A 74 2.62 13.71 0.92
CA GLU A 74 2.22 13.49 2.31
C GLU A 74 0.96 12.62 2.32
N ILE A 75 0.95 11.58 3.14
CA ILE A 75 -0.12 10.59 3.22
C ILE A 75 -0.97 10.87 4.46
N LYS A 76 -2.28 11.00 4.30
CA LYS A 76 -3.21 11.31 5.40
C LYS A 76 -4.49 10.49 5.33
N PRO A 77 -5.20 10.28 6.46
CA PRO A 77 -6.53 9.69 6.42
C PRO A 77 -7.50 10.50 5.53
N TRP A 78 -8.46 9.79 4.92
CA TRP A 78 -9.47 10.38 4.05
C TRP A 78 -10.59 11.05 4.85
N ASN A 79 -10.30 12.22 5.40
CA ASN A 79 -11.26 13.12 6.03
C ASN A 79 -10.78 14.59 5.90
N ASP A 80 -11.64 15.54 6.24
CA ASP A 80 -11.33 16.97 6.08
C ASP A 80 -10.14 17.43 6.92
N GLN A 81 -9.99 16.87 8.14
CA GLN A 81 -8.86 17.18 9.01
C GLN A 81 -7.55 16.72 8.38
N GLY A 82 -7.49 15.47 7.89
CA GLY A 82 -6.33 14.93 7.20
C GLY A 82 -5.97 15.72 5.94
N LEU A 83 -6.96 16.19 5.19
CA LEU A 83 -6.72 17.07 4.04
C LEU A 83 -6.08 18.41 4.48
N GLN A 84 -6.59 19.03 5.54
CA GLN A 84 -6.06 20.30 6.05
C GLN A 84 -4.63 20.14 6.60
N GLU A 85 -4.37 19.08 7.37
CA GLU A 85 -3.05 18.75 7.91
C GLU A 85 -2.05 18.48 6.78
N GLY A 86 -2.41 17.61 5.83
CA GLY A 86 -1.56 17.30 4.67
C GLY A 86 -1.24 18.54 3.85
N ARG A 87 -2.21 19.43 3.63
CA ARG A 87 -1.97 20.71 2.92
C ARG A 87 -0.98 21.60 3.68
N GLN A 88 -1.08 21.68 5.00
CA GLN A 88 -0.19 22.50 5.81
C GLN A 88 1.24 21.95 5.79
N GLU A 89 1.41 20.64 5.93
CA GLU A 89 2.71 19.98 5.86
C GLU A 89 3.34 20.11 4.48
N MET A 90 2.56 19.90 3.42
CA MET A 90 3.04 20.09 2.04
C MET A 90 3.55 21.51 1.80
N ARG A 91 2.87 22.55 2.30
CA ARG A 91 3.36 23.93 2.22
C ARG A 91 4.70 24.09 2.93
N THR A 92 4.83 23.52 4.12
CA THR A 92 6.08 23.55 4.89
C THR A 92 7.21 22.84 4.15
N TYR A 93 6.98 21.63 3.63
CA TYR A 93 7.99 20.86 2.91
C TYR A 93 8.44 21.56 1.62
N LEU A 94 7.50 22.01 0.79
CA LEU A 94 7.82 22.69 -0.46
C LEU A 94 8.56 24.00 -0.20
N ALA A 95 8.18 24.77 0.82
CA ALA A 95 8.88 26.00 1.19
C ALA A 95 10.33 25.74 1.63
N ALA A 96 10.57 24.66 2.40
CA ALA A 96 11.92 24.30 2.86
C ALA A 96 12.78 23.75 1.70
N LEU A 97 12.24 22.78 0.95
CA LEU A 97 12.94 22.14 -0.16
C LEU A 97 13.27 23.14 -1.28
N ASN A 98 12.32 23.95 -1.72
CA ASN A 98 12.56 24.94 -2.79
C ASN A 98 13.48 26.08 -2.37
N ARG A 99 13.62 26.33 -1.06
CA ARG A 99 14.65 27.26 -0.57
C ARG A 99 16.04 26.67 -0.67
N ALA A 100 16.18 25.35 -0.59
CA ALA A 100 17.48 24.69 -0.52
C ALA A 100 17.93 24.05 -1.83
N VAL A 101 17.02 23.78 -2.77
CA VAL A 101 17.32 23.19 -4.07
C VAL A 101 18.15 24.13 -4.97
N VAL A 102 18.83 23.57 -5.98
CA VAL A 102 19.55 24.34 -7.02
C VAL A 102 18.58 25.21 -7.85
N PRO A 103 19.01 26.36 -8.39
CA PRO A 103 18.11 27.33 -9.05
C PRO A 103 17.28 26.78 -10.21
N GLU A 104 17.78 25.78 -10.93
CA GLU A 104 17.15 25.19 -12.10
C GLU A 104 16.10 24.11 -11.75
N ALA A 105 16.00 23.76 -10.47
CA ALA A 105 15.16 22.68 -9.97
C ALA A 105 14.05 23.23 -9.07
N ILE A 106 12.89 22.58 -9.11
CA ILE A 106 11.74 22.96 -8.29
C ILE A 106 10.97 21.71 -7.86
N PHE A 107 10.83 21.54 -6.54
CA PHE A 107 9.92 20.58 -5.96
C PHE A 107 8.47 21.06 -6.13
N SER A 108 7.61 20.12 -6.49
CA SER A 108 6.16 20.30 -6.58
C SER A 108 5.44 19.18 -5.82
N GLY A 109 4.16 19.39 -5.50
CA GLY A 109 3.32 18.31 -5.02
C GLY A 109 2.98 17.36 -6.18
N GLY A 110 3.25 16.07 -6.02
CA GLY A 110 2.96 15.12 -7.08
C GLY A 110 1.45 14.90 -7.30
N THR A 111 1.07 14.46 -8.50
CA THR A 111 -0.32 14.25 -8.92
C THR A 111 -0.57 12.81 -9.35
N ASP A 112 -1.84 12.46 -9.56
CA ASP A 112 -2.27 11.22 -10.22
C ASP A 112 -1.82 9.91 -9.55
N PHE A 113 -1.41 9.96 -8.28
CA PHE A 113 -1.03 8.77 -7.53
C PHE A 113 -2.25 8.19 -6.81
N ARG A 114 -2.71 7.03 -7.28
CA ARG A 114 -3.86 6.31 -6.73
C ARG A 114 -3.65 4.81 -6.79
N GLY A 115 -4.38 4.08 -5.96
CA GLY A 115 -4.38 2.62 -5.98
C GLY A 115 -5.20 2.02 -4.85
N GLU A 116 -5.26 0.70 -4.85
CA GLU A 116 -5.90 -0.08 -3.80
C GLU A 116 -5.21 -1.43 -3.60
N VAL A 117 -5.33 -1.98 -2.39
CA VAL A 117 -4.83 -3.31 -2.02
C VAL A 117 -5.87 -4.03 -1.18
N LEU A 118 -6.08 -5.32 -1.49
CA LEU A 118 -6.98 -6.20 -0.75
C LEU A 118 -6.20 -7.14 0.16
N ILE A 119 -6.57 -7.19 1.45
CA ILE A 119 -5.91 -8.01 2.46
C ILE A 119 -6.92 -9.01 3.02
N ARG A 120 -6.64 -10.31 2.87
CA ARG A 120 -7.41 -11.38 3.51
C ARG A 120 -6.67 -11.91 4.72
N PHE A 121 -7.27 -11.83 5.91
CA PHE A 121 -6.69 -12.47 7.09
C PHE A 121 -7.00 -13.98 7.12
N ALA A 122 -6.09 -14.76 7.69
CA ALA A 122 -6.18 -16.22 7.79
C ALA A 122 -7.38 -16.76 8.55
N ARG A 123 -7.72 -16.04 9.61
CA ARG A 123 -8.91 -16.26 10.43
C ARG A 123 -10.01 -15.28 10.03
N GLY A 124 -9.81 -14.59 8.90
CA GLY A 124 -10.56 -13.44 8.46
C GLY A 124 -11.91 -13.84 7.93
N GLN A 125 -12.94 -13.26 8.53
CA GLN A 125 -14.30 -13.36 8.03
C GLN A 125 -14.55 -12.42 6.85
N TYR A 126 -13.79 -11.33 6.74
CA TYR A 126 -13.97 -10.27 5.75
C TYR A 126 -12.65 -9.98 5.01
N ILE A 127 -12.77 -9.51 3.77
CA ILE A 127 -11.64 -8.99 2.99
C ILE A 127 -11.50 -7.50 3.31
N TRP A 128 -10.30 -7.08 3.67
CA TRP A 128 -9.99 -5.68 3.96
C TRP A 128 -9.47 -4.99 2.71
N ARG A 129 -9.71 -3.70 2.59
CA ARG A 129 -9.26 -2.89 1.47
C ARG A 129 -8.63 -1.61 1.99
N LEU A 130 -7.38 -1.36 1.59
CA LEU A 130 -6.78 -0.03 1.61
C LEU A 130 -6.96 0.59 0.24
N GLU A 131 -7.54 1.77 0.17
CA GLU A 131 -7.55 2.58 -1.05
C GLU A 131 -6.91 3.92 -0.78
N TRP A 132 -6.27 4.49 -1.79
CA TRP A 132 -5.66 5.81 -1.72
C TRP A 132 -5.75 6.56 -3.05
N GLN A 133 -5.77 7.88 -2.96
CA GLN A 133 -5.64 8.77 -4.12
C GLN A 133 -5.08 10.13 -3.72
N THR A 134 -4.37 10.77 -4.65
CA THR A 134 -4.03 12.19 -4.56
C THR A 134 -5.30 13.04 -4.66
N THR A 135 -5.64 13.77 -3.60
CA THR A 135 -6.83 14.65 -3.57
C THR A 135 -6.48 16.13 -3.81
N GLU A 136 -5.26 16.53 -3.48
CA GLU A 136 -4.62 17.80 -3.86
C GLU A 136 -3.16 17.52 -4.24
N PRO A 137 -2.48 18.39 -5.03
CA PRO A 137 -1.07 18.19 -5.37
C PRO A 137 -0.21 17.92 -4.13
N GLY A 138 0.37 16.73 -4.07
CA GLY A 138 1.19 16.23 -2.96
C GLY A 138 0.42 15.73 -1.73
N VAL A 139 -0.91 15.79 -1.67
CA VAL A 139 -1.69 15.22 -0.57
C VAL A 139 -2.37 13.94 -1.04
N VAL A 140 -1.93 12.81 -0.49
CA VAL A 140 -2.51 11.48 -0.74
C VAL A 140 -3.42 11.14 0.42
N GLN A 141 -4.71 10.96 0.15
CA GLN A 141 -5.65 10.50 1.17
C GLN A 141 -5.92 9.01 1.04
N TYR A 142 -6.00 8.32 2.17
CA TYR A 142 -6.29 6.88 2.23
C TYR A 142 -7.45 6.56 3.17
N ARG A 143 -8.15 5.46 2.88
CA ARG A 143 -9.10 4.87 3.83
C ARG A 143 -9.02 3.35 3.86
N TRP A 144 -9.30 2.81 5.03
CA TRP A 144 -9.49 1.39 5.24
C TRP A 144 -10.98 1.05 5.23
N THR A 145 -11.33 0.04 4.46
CA THR A 145 -12.68 -0.53 4.39
C THR A 145 -12.59 -2.05 4.49
N ARG A 146 -13.73 -2.71 4.64
CA ARG A 146 -13.84 -4.17 4.49
C ARG A 146 -15.04 -4.54 3.65
N SER A 147 -15.05 -5.78 3.17
CA SER A 147 -16.20 -6.35 2.48
C SER A 147 -17.43 -6.37 3.41
N GLN A 148 -18.59 -6.05 2.86
CA GLN A 148 -19.87 -6.10 3.59
C GLN A 148 -20.21 -7.52 4.03
N HIS A 149 -19.96 -8.48 3.13
CA HIS A 149 -20.16 -9.90 3.34
C HIS A 149 -18.83 -10.65 3.35
N ARG A 150 -18.87 -11.93 3.74
CA ARG A 150 -17.73 -12.82 3.63
C ARG A 150 -17.57 -13.26 2.18
N PHE A 151 -16.32 -13.42 1.75
CA PHE A 151 -16.00 -13.92 0.42
C PHE A 151 -14.92 -14.98 0.50
N GLU A 152 -15.01 -15.95 -0.41
CA GLU A 152 -14.03 -17.04 -0.54
C GLU A 152 -12.73 -16.59 -1.23
N SER A 153 -12.73 -15.42 -1.88
CA SER A 153 -11.56 -14.81 -2.52
C SER A 153 -11.63 -13.29 -2.54
N GLU A 154 -10.47 -12.67 -2.67
CA GLU A 154 -10.26 -11.23 -2.86
C GLU A 154 -10.91 -10.76 -4.16
N VAL A 155 -10.82 -11.56 -5.22
CA VAL A 155 -11.44 -11.30 -6.53
C VAL A 155 -12.95 -11.20 -6.40
N ALA A 156 -13.59 -12.15 -5.72
CA ALA A 156 -15.04 -12.13 -5.54
C ALA A 156 -15.50 -10.92 -4.70
N ALA A 157 -14.73 -10.56 -3.66
CA ALA A 157 -15.02 -9.35 -2.89
C ALA A 157 -14.87 -8.07 -3.72
N TYR A 158 -13.85 -8.04 -4.59
CA TYR A 158 -13.61 -6.92 -5.50
C TYR A 158 -14.75 -6.70 -6.48
N GLU A 159 -15.12 -7.76 -7.20
CA GLU A 159 -16.20 -7.73 -8.18
C GLU A 159 -17.55 -7.39 -7.56
N ALA A 160 -17.79 -7.81 -6.31
CA ALA A 160 -19.01 -7.45 -5.58
C ALA A 160 -19.08 -5.95 -5.26
N GLY A 161 -17.96 -5.24 -5.11
CA GLY A 161 -17.91 -3.79 -4.91
C GLY A 161 -18.57 -3.29 -3.62
N GLN A 162 -18.91 -4.18 -2.69
CA GLN A 162 -19.65 -3.88 -1.47
C GLN A 162 -18.70 -3.67 -0.29
N TRP A 163 -18.28 -2.42 -0.10
CA TRP A 163 -17.30 -2.02 0.92
C TRP A 163 -17.95 -1.17 2.01
N VAL A 164 -17.63 -1.48 3.26
CA VAL A 164 -18.10 -0.75 4.43
C VAL A 164 -16.94 -0.22 5.25
N GLU A 165 -17.14 0.91 5.93
CA GLU A 165 -16.16 1.47 6.84
C GLU A 165 -15.92 0.55 8.04
N LEU A 166 -14.68 0.57 8.54
CA LEU A 166 -14.31 -0.19 9.72
C LEU A 166 -14.89 0.45 10.97
N THR A 167 -15.51 -0.37 11.81
CA THR A 167 -15.90 0.08 13.15
C THR A 167 -14.68 0.24 14.05
N GLU A 168 -14.78 1.10 15.07
CA GLU A 168 -13.71 1.28 16.05
C GLU A 168 -13.31 -0.04 16.72
N GLN A 169 -14.28 -0.92 16.97
CA GLN A 169 -14.05 -2.25 17.55
C GLN A 169 -13.21 -3.14 16.62
N GLU A 170 -13.50 -3.14 15.32
CA GLU A 170 -12.73 -3.91 14.34
C GLU A 170 -11.31 -3.36 14.21
N MET A 171 -11.15 -2.03 14.19
CA MET A 171 -9.83 -1.42 14.18
C MET A 171 -9.01 -1.81 15.43
N LYS A 172 -9.64 -1.78 16.62
CA LYS A 172 -9.01 -2.25 17.88
C LYS A 172 -8.59 -3.71 17.82
N GLN A 173 -9.45 -4.58 17.29
CA GLN A 173 -9.23 -6.02 17.28
C GLN A 173 -8.16 -6.43 16.25
N TYR A 174 -8.16 -5.82 15.07
CA TYR A 174 -7.37 -6.28 13.93
C TYR A 174 -6.23 -5.34 13.54
N GLY A 175 -6.21 -4.08 14.01
CA GLY A 175 -5.23 -3.08 13.60
C GLY A 175 -3.78 -3.52 13.83
N GLY A 176 -3.48 -4.15 14.96
CA GLY A 176 -2.16 -4.71 15.23
C GLY A 176 -1.77 -5.83 14.26
N TRP A 177 -2.72 -6.68 13.85
CA TRP A 177 -2.48 -7.74 12.87
C TRP A 177 -2.28 -7.19 11.47
N VAL A 178 -3.02 -6.14 11.09
CA VAL A 178 -2.82 -5.42 9.82
C VAL A 178 -1.40 -4.84 9.78
N GLY A 179 -0.98 -4.16 10.85
CA GLY A 179 0.38 -3.61 10.97
C GLY A 179 1.45 -4.69 10.81
N GLN A 180 1.33 -5.82 11.51
CA GLN A 180 2.28 -6.93 11.41
C GLN A 180 2.29 -7.59 10.02
N ALA A 181 1.12 -7.73 9.38
CA ALA A 181 1.02 -8.31 8.05
C ALA A 181 1.71 -7.41 7.00
N VAL A 182 1.46 -6.10 7.04
CA VAL A 182 2.12 -5.13 6.16
C VAL A 182 3.62 -5.09 6.42
N GLU A 183 4.04 -5.04 7.68
CA GLU A 183 5.45 -5.07 8.08
C GLU A 183 6.17 -6.29 7.50
N GLY A 184 5.59 -7.47 7.70
CA GLY A 184 6.13 -8.73 7.21
C GLY A 184 6.18 -8.81 5.69
N MET A 185 5.17 -8.29 5.00
CA MET A 185 5.11 -8.26 3.53
C MET A 185 6.17 -7.33 2.94
N VAL A 186 6.23 -6.08 3.41
CA VAL A 186 7.17 -5.08 2.87
C VAL A 186 8.61 -5.48 3.19
N SER A 187 8.91 -5.84 4.45
CA SER A 187 10.28 -6.21 4.86
C SER A 187 10.84 -7.42 4.11
N ARG A 188 10.01 -8.45 3.82
CA ARG A 188 10.47 -9.62 3.05
C ARG A 188 10.81 -9.23 1.61
N ARG A 189 10.05 -8.33 1.01
CA ARG A 189 10.25 -7.93 -0.39
C ARG A 189 11.39 -6.94 -0.57
N GLU A 190 11.59 -6.02 0.37
CA GLU A 190 12.80 -5.19 0.41
C GLU A 190 14.06 -6.07 0.44
N ARG A 191 14.04 -7.14 1.25
CA ARG A 191 15.13 -8.13 1.26
C ARG A 191 15.28 -8.81 -0.09
N LEU A 192 14.20 -9.31 -0.71
CA LEU A 192 14.27 -10.00 -2.01
C LEU A 192 14.71 -9.07 -3.18
N ALA A 193 14.26 -7.82 -3.20
CA ALA A 193 14.65 -6.83 -4.22
C ALA A 193 16.16 -6.49 -4.14
N THR A 194 16.76 -6.59 -2.96
CA THR A 194 18.22 -6.42 -2.78
C THR A 194 19.01 -7.59 -3.40
N PHE A 195 18.38 -8.75 -3.67
CA PHE A 195 19.04 -9.94 -4.21
C PHE A 195 18.74 -10.23 -5.70
N SER A 196 17.72 -9.64 -6.32
CA SER A 196 17.38 -9.91 -7.73
C SER A 196 16.71 -8.70 -8.41
N GLY A 197 17.35 -8.16 -9.45
CA GLY A 197 16.94 -6.96 -10.19
C GLY A 197 15.77 -7.11 -11.17
N ALA A 198 14.64 -7.68 -10.75
CA ALA A 198 13.41 -7.72 -11.55
C ALA A 198 12.18 -7.50 -10.67
N VAL A 199 11.41 -6.42 -10.91
CA VAL A 199 10.18 -6.09 -10.19
C VAL A 199 9.00 -6.17 -11.16
N GLY A 200 8.26 -7.28 -11.11
CA GLY A 200 6.93 -7.42 -11.69
C GLY A 200 5.95 -7.75 -10.56
N VAL A 201 4.83 -7.03 -10.47
CA VAL A 201 3.89 -7.14 -9.33
C VAL A 201 2.83 -8.20 -9.60
N VAL A 202 3.00 -9.36 -8.98
CA VAL A 202 1.88 -10.19 -8.51
C VAL A 202 2.06 -10.29 -6.99
N ILE A 203 1.04 -9.91 -6.22
CA ILE A 203 1.06 -10.05 -4.77
C ILE A 203 0.23 -11.28 -4.43
N GLU A 204 0.88 -12.38 -4.05
CA GLU A 204 0.26 -13.51 -3.35
C GLU A 204 1.19 -14.07 -2.24
N VAL A 205 0.57 -14.32 -1.08
CA VAL A 205 0.86 -15.14 0.13
C VAL A 205 2.29 -15.26 0.70
N VAL A 206 2.47 -14.90 1.99
CA VAL A 206 3.16 -15.80 2.95
C VAL A 206 2.60 -15.65 4.37
N GLY A 207 2.06 -16.76 4.89
CA GLY A 207 1.73 -16.92 6.31
C GLY A 207 0.32 -16.48 6.62
N ASN A 208 -0.62 -17.41 6.48
CA ASN A 208 -2.01 -17.30 6.94
C ASN A 208 -2.85 -16.26 6.14
N ALA A 209 -2.31 -15.17 5.60
CA ALA A 209 -3.05 -14.20 4.76
C ALA A 209 -2.78 -14.38 3.26
N ALA A 210 -3.82 -14.34 2.44
CA ALA A 210 -3.74 -14.19 0.98
C ALA A 210 -3.99 -12.71 0.62
N THR A 211 -3.49 -12.28 -0.53
CA THR A 211 -3.55 -10.89 -1.00
C THR A 211 -3.79 -10.95 -2.48
N GLY A 212 -4.63 -10.06 -3.01
CA GLY A 212 -4.91 -9.92 -4.43
C GLY A 212 -4.75 -8.45 -4.83
N PHE A 213 -4.24 -8.21 -6.03
CA PHE A 213 -3.98 -6.86 -6.54
C PHE A 213 -4.90 -6.52 -7.71
N PHE A 214 -5.53 -5.35 -7.65
CA PHE A 214 -6.25 -4.72 -8.77
C PHE A 214 -5.75 -3.27 -8.87
N SER A 215 -5.08 -2.92 -9.98
CA SER A 215 -4.70 -1.53 -10.29
C SER A 215 -5.51 -1.04 -11.48
N GLY A 216 -6.41 -0.09 -11.25
CA GLY A 216 -7.19 0.61 -12.28
C GLY A 216 -6.42 1.72 -13.00
N ALA A 217 -5.19 1.47 -13.43
CA ALA A 217 -4.33 2.48 -14.05
C ALA A 217 -3.89 2.13 -15.48
N ILE A 218 -4.81 1.69 -16.36
CA ILE A 218 -4.64 1.85 -17.82
C ILE A 218 -6.02 2.08 -18.47
N PHE A 219 -6.54 3.31 -18.47
CA PHE A 219 -7.48 3.76 -19.49
C PHE A 219 -7.28 5.24 -19.74
N GLY A 220 -6.38 5.55 -20.66
CA GLY A 220 -6.05 6.93 -21.01
C GLY A 220 -5.14 7.05 -22.23
N ARG A 221 -5.44 6.33 -23.33
CA ARG A 221 -5.12 6.71 -24.73
C ARG A 221 -5.31 5.53 -25.70
N MET A 222 -6.47 5.48 -26.35
CA MET A 222 -6.60 5.17 -27.79
C MET A 222 -7.82 6.00 -28.22
N GLY A 223 -7.67 7.14 -28.89
CA GLY A 223 -6.93 7.28 -30.13
C GLY A 223 -7.76 6.64 -31.24
N SER A 224 -8.71 7.41 -31.77
CA SER A 224 -9.47 7.08 -32.97
C SER A 224 -8.54 6.69 -34.11
N GLY A 225 -8.61 5.44 -34.57
CA GLY A 225 -7.81 4.94 -35.68
C GLY A 225 -8.40 3.64 -36.21
N SER A 226 -9.16 3.74 -37.29
CA SER A 226 -9.66 2.62 -38.08
C SER A 226 -8.51 1.81 -38.68
N GLY A 227 -8.44 0.52 -38.38
CA GLY A 227 -7.50 -0.41 -39.00
C GLY A 227 -7.76 -1.84 -38.56
N ALA A 228 -8.49 -2.59 -39.37
CA ALA A 228 -8.75 -4.00 -39.15
C ALA A 228 -7.47 -4.83 -39.42
N GLN A 229 -7.06 -5.67 -38.47
CA GLN A 229 -6.22 -6.85 -38.73
C GLN A 229 -6.61 -7.96 -37.77
N GLN A 230 -6.96 -9.12 -38.35
CA GLN A 230 -7.46 -10.32 -37.69
C GLN A 230 -6.47 -10.92 -36.67
N PRO A 231 -6.97 -11.64 -35.64
CA PRO A 231 -6.11 -12.33 -34.69
C PRO A 231 -5.57 -13.65 -35.27
N PRO A 232 -4.30 -14.03 -35.04
CA PRO A 232 -3.87 -15.40 -35.20
C PRO A 232 -4.35 -16.27 -34.03
N THR A 233 -4.84 -17.44 -34.39
CA THR A 233 -5.32 -18.53 -33.55
C THR A 233 -4.17 -19.33 -32.90
N GLN A 234 -4.40 -19.70 -31.63
CA GLN A 234 -3.83 -20.82 -30.86
C GLN A 234 -2.35 -20.82 -30.41
N GLY A 235 -2.19 -20.89 -29.08
CA GLY A 235 -1.40 -21.97 -28.45
C GLY A 235 -0.03 -21.58 -27.88
N GLY A 236 0.03 -21.32 -26.57
CA GLY A 236 1.33 -21.23 -25.87
C GLY A 236 1.34 -20.51 -24.52
N GLY A 237 0.37 -20.73 -23.65
CA GLY A 237 0.45 -20.32 -22.24
C GLY A 237 0.33 -21.55 -21.36
N GLN A 238 1.44 -21.98 -20.76
CA GLN A 238 1.50 -23.11 -19.84
C GLN A 238 0.51 -22.92 -18.69
N VAL A 239 -0.49 -23.79 -18.62
CA VAL A 239 -1.28 -24.01 -17.41
C VAL A 239 -0.43 -24.88 -16.50
N ILE A 240 0.07 -24.32 -15.39
CA ILE A 240 0.65 -25.17 -14.33
C ILE A 240 -0.53 -25.78 -13.58
N PRO A 241 -0.64 -27.12 -13.52
CA PRO A 241 -1.74 -27.79 -12.87
C PRO A 241 -1.69 -27.53 -11.36
N PHE A 242 -2.81 -27.10 -10.79
CA PHE A 242 -3.03 -27.24 -9.35
C PHE A 242 -2.91 -28.73 -8.99
N PRO A 243 -2.11 -29.12 -7.98
CA PRO A 243 -2.23 -30.47 -7.44
C PRO A 243 -3.67 -30.67 -6.97
N ALA A 244 -4.31 -31.73 -7.48
CA ALA A 244 -5.63 -32.15 -7.02
C ALA A 244 -5.62 -32.26 -5.49
N ARG A 245 -6.65 -31.68 -4.88
CA ARG A 245 -6.93 -31.76 -3.44
C ARG A 245 -6.83 -33.23 -3.00
N PRO A 246 -6.01 -33.60 -2.00
CA PRO A 246 -6.13 -34.93 -1.41
C PRO A 246 -7.55 -35.10 -0.85
N PRO A 247 -8.18 -36.29 -0.99
CA PRO A 247 -9.52 -36.52 -0.51
C PRO A 247 -9.60 -36.27 1.00
N PRO A 248 -10.74 -35.79 1.53
CA PRO A 248 -10.89 -35.51 2.95
C PRO A 248 -10.62 -36.77 3.77
N THR A 249 -9.60 -36.72 4.63
CA THR A 249 -9.43 -37.68 5.71
C THR A 249 -10.66 -37.65 6.61
N ALA A 250 -11.12 -38.84 6.99
CA ALA A 250 -12.31 -39.10 7.80
C ALA A 250 -12.47 -38.14 9.00
N PRO A 251 -13.71 -37.85 9.43
CA PRO A 251 -13.97 -36.98 10.56
C PRO A 251 -13.25 -37.47 11.83
N PRO A 252 -12.76 -36.57 12.69
CA PRO A 252 -12.11 -36.97 13.93
C PRO A 252 -13.06 -37.80 14.78
N ALA A 253 -12.51 -38.87 15.36
CA ALA A 253 -13.21 -39.74 16.29
C ALA A 253 -13.85 -38.93 17.42
N GLN A 254 -15.04 -39.37 17.81
CA GLN A 254 -15.81 -38.84 18.94
C GLN A 254 -14.90 -38.64 20.16
N VAL A 255 -14.92 -37.42 20.72
CA VAL A 255 -14.33 -37.14 22.03
C VAL A 255 -15.02 -38.03 23.06
N PRO A 256 -14.30 -38.75 23.94
CA PRO A 256 -14.93 -39.53 24.99
C PRO A 256 -15.76 -38.62 25.90
N ALA A 257 -17.01 -39.01 26.15
CA ALA A 257 -17.83 -38.40 27.17
C ALA A 257 -17.12 -38.52 28.52
N ALA A 258 -16.89 -37.39 29.19
CA ALA A 258 -16.38 -37.39 30.56
C ALA A 258 -17.41 -38.10 31.46
N ALA A 259 -16.97 -39.20 32.08
CA ALA A 259 -17.74 -39.98 33.02
C ALA A 259 -18.02 -39.18 34.31
N GLY A 260 -19.27 -39.26 34.75
CA GLY A 260 -19.76 -39.27 36.13
C GLY A 260 -19.08 -38.42 37.20
N MET A 261 -19.81 -37.41 37.70
CA MET A 261 -19.84 -37.15 39.14
C MET A 261 -21.29 -37.09 39.62
N SER A 262 -21.68 -38.13 40.36
CA SER A 262 -22.89 -38.17 41.19
C SER A 262 -22.65 -37.33 42.45
N LEU A 263 -23.63 -36.51 42.84
CA LEU A 263 -23.65 -35.89 44.16
C LEU A 263 -24.39 -36.81 45.16
N PRO A 264 -23.96 -36.93 46.44
CA PRO A 264 -24.59 -37.77 47.44
C PRO A 264 -25.90 -37.16 47.99
N PRO A 265 -26.71 -37.94 48.72
CA PRO A 265 -28.13 -37.67 49.02
C PRO A 265 -28.39 -36.49 49.95
#